data_AF-X1SS96-F1
#
_entry.id   AF-X1SS96-F1
#
_cell.length_a   1.000
_cell.length_b   1.000
_cell.length_c   1.000
_cell.angle_alpha   90.00
_cell.angle_beta   90.00
_cell.angle_gamma   90.00
#
_symmetry.space_group_name_H-M   'P 1'
#
loop_
_entity.id
_entity.type
_entity.pdbx_description
1 polymer ?
#
loop_
_entity_poly.entity_id
_entity_poly.type
_entity_poly.pdbx_seq_one_letter_code
_entity_poly.pdbx_strand_id
1 'polypeptide(L)' 'MEDPLTMYLSDICTIPVNLAGLPAISIPAGLSGSKLPIGLQIIGNVLREDNVLKVAYSLEKVIGFTGRPGL' A
#
# COMPACT_ATOMS: atom_id res chain seq x y z
N MET A 1 -7.70 2.49 -24.21
CA MET A 1 -8.07 1.09 -23.86
C MET A 1 -6.96 0.20 -24.42
N GLU A 2 -5.74 0.46 -23.96
CA GLU A 2 -4.50 -0.04 -24.56
C GLU A 2 -3.93 -1.13 -23.65
N ASP A 3 -3.75 -2.31 -24.23
CA ASP A 3 -3.22 -3.55 -23.63
C ASP A 3 -3.95 -4.08 -22.37
N PRO A 4 -4.74 -5.18 -22.48
CA PRO A 4 -5.38 -5.82 -21.33
C PRO A 4 -4.40 -6.30 -20.25
N LEU A 5 -3.10 -6.46 -20.55
CA LEU A 5 -2.07 -6.79 -19.56
C LEU A 5 -1.81 -5.64 -18.59
N THR A 6 -1.96 -4.38 -19.02
CA THR A 6 -1.78 -3.20 -18.17
C THR A 6 -2.74 -3.18 -16.98
N MET A 7 -3.97 -3.68 -17.20
CA MET A 7 -4.95 -3.85 -16.13
C MET A 7 -4.45 -4.85 -15.09
N TYR A 8 -3.95 -6.01 -15.51
CA TYR A 8 -3.44 -7.03 -14.58
C TYR A 8 -2.17 -6.59 -13.84
N LEU A 9 -1.30 -5.83 -14.50
CA LEU A 9 -0.07 -5.31 -13.87
C LEU A 9 -0.35 -4.35 -12.73
N SER A 10 -1.51 -3.69 -12.72
CA SER A 10 -1.90 -2.79 -11.63
C SER A 10 -2.06 -3.52 -10.30
N ASP A 11 -2.48 -4.79 -10.35
CA ASP A 11 -2.76 -5.62 -9.18
C ASP A 11 -1.65 -6.61 -8.84
N ILE A 12 -0.48 -6.50 -9.49
CA ILE A 12 0.65 -7.42 -9.26
C ILE A 12 1.10 -7.45 -7.79
N CYS A 13 1.00 -6.30 -7.11
CA CYS A 13 1.36 -6.16 -5.70
C CYS A 13 0.21 -6.54 -4.76
N THR A 14 -1.04 -6.62 -5.21
CA THR A 14 -2.23 -6.76 -4.36
C THR A 14 -2.82 -8.17 -4.42
N ILE A 15 -2.98 -8.75 -5.60
CA ILE A 15 -3.59 -10.09 -5.80
C ILE A 15 -2.96 -11.20 -4.93
N PRO A 16 -1.63 -11.31 -4.79
CA PRO A 16 -1.03 -12.39 -4.01
C PRO A 16 -1.55 -12.44 -2.56
N VAL A 17 -1.88 -11.28 -1.96
CA VAL A 17 -2.33 -11.23 -0.56
C VAL A 17 -3.75 -11.74 -0.39
N ASN A 18 -4.63 -11.42 -1.35
CA ASN A 18 -6.00 -11.91 -1.37
C ASN A 18 -6.01 -13.44 -1.54
N LEU A 19 -5.18 -13.96 -2.44
CA LEU A 19 -5.10 -15.40 -2.69
C LEU A 19 -4.52 -16.18 -1.52
N ALA A 20 -3.57 -15.58 -0.79
CA ALA A 20 -2.99 -16.15 0.42
C ALA A 20 -3.89 -16.01 1.67
N GLY A 21 -4.98 -15.23 1.60
CA GLY A 21 -5.86 -14.99 2.74
C GLY A 21 -5.19 -14.25 3.90
N LEU A 22 -4.22 -13.39 3.60
CA LEU A 22 -3.42 -12.67 4.60
C LEU A 22 -3.96 -11.25 4.85
N PRO A 23 -3.82 -10.71 6.07
CA PRO A 23 -4.14 -9.32 6.34
C PRO A 23 -3.09 -8.38 5.74
N ALA A 24 -3.55 -7.27 5.15
CA ALA A 24 -2.68 -6.24 4.59
C ALA A 24 -3.25 -4.83 4.78
N ILE A 25 -2.36 -3.85 4.80
CA ILE A 25 -2.71 -2.42 4.83
C ILE A 25 -1.79 -1.66 3.85
N SER A 26 -2.34 -0.61 3.24
CA SER A 26 -1.58 0.37 2.46
C SER A 26 -1.64 1.71 3.18
N ILE A 27 -0.47 2.31 3.43
CA ILE A 27 -0.36 3.65 4.05
C ILE A 27 0.36 4.63 3.10
N PRO A 28 0.07 5.93 3.16
CA PRO A 28 0.81 6.92 2.39
C PRO A 28 2.28 6.96 2.80
N ALA A 29 3.18 6.90 1.81
CA ALA A 29 4.62 6.90 2.02
C ALA A 29 5.34 8.11 1.41
N GLY A 30 4.63 8.92 0.61
CA GLY A 30 5.20 10.09 -0.02
C GLY A 30 4.44 10.52 -1.28
N LEU A 31 5.04 11.48 -1.98
CA LEU A 31 4.64 11.84 -3.33
C LEU A 31 5.77 11.51 -4.31
N SER A 32 5.40 11.08 -5.51
CA SER A 32 6.30 11.00 -6.66
C SER A 32 6.79 12.41 -7.06
N GLY A 33 7.84 12.50 -7.87
CA GLY A 33 8.28 13.76 -8.49
C GLY A 33 7.18 14.48 -9.27
N SER A 34 6.18 13.74 -9.75
CA SER A 34 4.98 14.27 -10.41
C SER A 34 3.80 14.55 -9.46
N LYS A 35 4.03 14.63 -8.14
CA LYS A 35 3.04 14.89 -7.08
C LYS A 35 1.89 13.86 -6.95
N LEU A 36 2.08 12.66 -7.49
CA LEU A 36 1.15 11.55 -7.30
C LEU A 36 1.44 10.79 -5.99
N PRO A 37 0.42 10.30 -5.26
CA PRO A 37 0.61 9.58 -4.01
C PRO A 37 1.32 8.24 -4.22
N ILE A 38 2.28 7.95 -3.35
CA ILE A 38 2.95 6.66 -3.26
C ILE A 38 2.45 5.95 -2.00
N GLY A 39 1.98 4.71 -2.15
CA GLY A 39 1.57 3.86 -1.03
C GLY A 39 2.66 2.86 -0.64
N LEU A 40 2.76 2.56 0.65
CA LEU A 40 3.56 1.47 1.20
C LEU A 40 2.62 0.36 1.68
N GLN A 41 2.80 -0.84 1.14
CA GLN A 41 2.02 -2.01 1.51
C GLN A 41 2.73 -2.85 2.57
N ILE A 42 1.99 -3.20 3.62
CA ILE A 42 2.46 -4.04 4.71
C ILE A 42 1.54 -5.27 4.77
N ILE A 43 2.14 -6.46 4.72
CA ILE A 43 1.43 -7.74 4.76
C ILE A 43 1.80 -8.47 6.05
N GLY A 44 0.80 -8.88 6.81
CA GLY A 44 0.96 -9.64 8.05
C GLY A 44 0.72 -11.13 7.86
N ASN A 45 0.98 -11.89 8.93
CA ASN A 45 0.59 -13.29 8.98
C ASN A 45 -0.92 -13.45 9.27
N VAL A 46 -1.46 -14.64 9.05
CA VAL A 46 -2.87 -14.99 9.30
C VAL A 46 -3.33 -14.51 10.69
N LEU A 47 -4.43 -13.74 10.72
CA LEU A 47 -5.05 -13.19 11.94
C LEU A 47 -4.12 -12.31 12.81
N ARG A 48 -3.13 -11.66 12.19
CA ARG A 48 -2.20 -10.73 12.86
C ARG A 48 -2.39 -9.27 12.41
N GLU A 49 -3.64 -8.85 12.24
CA GLU A 49 -4.01 -7.45 12.00
C GLU A 49 -3.45 -6.53 13.09
N ASP A 50 -3.35 -7.03 14.32
CA ASP A 50 -2.76 -6.32 15.46
C ASP A 50 -1.31 -5.86 15.17
N ASN A 51 -0.50 -6.74 14.59
CA ASN A 51 0.87 -6.44 14.21
C ASN A 51 0.92 -5.52 13.00
N VAL A 52 0.08 -5.77 11.99
CA VAL A 52 -0.02 -4.93 10.79
C VAL A 52 -0.31 -3.48 11.17
N LEU A 53 -1.28 -3.25 12.07
CA LEU A 53 -1.63 -1.92 12.56
C LEU A 53 -0.53 -1.28 13.40
N LYS A 54 0.15 -2.03 14.28
CA LYS A 54 1.29 -1.51 15.07
C LYS A 54 2.44 -1.06 14.18
N VAL A 55 2.76 -1.85 13.15
CA VAL A 55 3.83 -1.53 12.19
C VAL A 55 3.43 -0.34 11.34
N ALA A 56 2.20 -0.31 10.82
CA ALA A 56 1.68 0.82 10.05
C ALA A 56 1.72 2.12 10.86
N TYR A 57 1.28 2.10 12.12
CA TYR A 57 1.31 3.27 13.01
C TYR A 57 2.74 3.76 13.30
N SER A 58 3.67 2.82 13.52
CA SER A 58 5.07 3.17 13.74
C SER A 58 5.70 3.79 12.51
N LEU A 59 5.40 3.23 11.32
CA LEU A 59 5.87 3.76 10.04
C LEU A 59 5.24 5.12 9.73
N GLU A 60 3.94 5.30 9.95
CA GLU A 60 3.26 6.58 9.75
C GLU A 60 3.94 7.71 10.52
N LYS A 61 4.31 7.48 11.79
CA LYS A 61 5.05 8.45 12.61
C LYS A 61 6.43 8.79 12.05
N VAL A 62 7.15 7.79 11.53
CA VAL A 62 8.51 7.98 10.99
C VAL A 62 8.47 8.64 9.63
N ILE A 63 7.51 8.25 8.78
CA ILE A 63 7.29 8.84 7.46
C ILE A 63 6.83 10.30 7.61
N GLY A 64 5.97 10.59 8.59
CA GLY A 64 5.50 11.94 8.87
C GLY A 64 4.76 12.57 7.68
N PHE A 65 4.08 11.76 6.87
CA PHE A 65 3.45 12.24 5.64
C PHE A 65 2.24 13.13 5.95
N THR A 66 2.37 14.43 5.66
CA THR A 66 1.27 15.42 5.75
C THR A 66 0.87 15.99 4.39
N GLY A 67 1.43 15.45 3.31
CA GLY A 67 1.22 15.93 1.95
C GLY A 67 -0.23 15.71 1.48
N ARG A 68 -0.74 16.63 0.66
CA ARG A 68 -1.98 16.43 -0.09
C ARG A 68 -1.61 16.13 -1.55
N PRO A 69 -2.19 15.09 -2.17
CA PRO A 69 -2.04 14.86 -3.60
C PRO A 69 -2.40 16.12 -4.40
N GLY A 70 -1.73 16.33 -5.53
CA GLY A 70 -2.17 17.36 -6.48
C GLY A 70 -3.56 17.01 -7.03
N LEU A 71 -4.45 18.00 -7.10
CA LEU A 71 -5.74 17.92 -7.82
C LEU A 71 -5.50 17.83 -9.33
#